data_AF-A0A6N2RMF9-F1
#
_entry.id   AF-A0A6N2RMF9-F1
#
_cell.length_a   1.000
_cell.length_b   1.000
_cell.length_c   1.000
_cell.angle_alpha   90.00
_cell.angle_beta   90.00
_cell.angle_gamma   90.00
#
_symmetry.space_group_name_H-M   'P 1'
#
loop_
_entity.id
_entity.type
_entity.pdbx_description
1 polymer ?
#
loop_
_entity_poly.entity_id
_entity_poly.type
_entity_poly.pdbx_seq_one_letter_code
_entity_poly.pdbx_strand_id
1 'polypeptide(L)'
;MAADTTTQFVLDAIEALDAVDAQEAVAFLRMMLDCDGPDVDGAVTSLIDYDIVSPDWVERLQEVNRNASGLYDEELAELREGLALKKNR
;
A
#
# COMPACT_ATOMS: atom_id res chain seq x y z
N MET A 1 -14.67 2.87 -16.16
CA MET A 1 -13.44 2.09 -16.44
C MET A 1 -13.09 1.42 -15.14
N ALA A 2 -12.90 0.09 -15.12
CA ALA A 2 -12.41 -0.57 -13.90
C ALA A 2 -11.03 0.01 -13.61
N ALA A 3 -10.81 0.53 -12.41
CA ALA A 3 -9.48 0.92 -11.97
C ALA A 3 -8.59 -0.33 -12.02
N ASP A 4 -7.35 -0.17 -12.48
CA ASP A 4 -6.36 -1.24 -12.42
C ASP A 4 -6.19 -1.70 -10.97
N THR A 5 -5.87 -2.98 -10.74
CA THR A 5 -5.70 -3.53 -9.39
C THR A 5 -4.68 -2.73 -8.57
N THR A 6 -3.70 -2.13 -9.24
CA THR A 6 -2.70 -1.23 -8.65
C THR A 6 -3.32 0.04 -8.09
N THR A 7 -4.18 0.70 -8.89
CA THR A 7 -4.89 1.91 -8.47
C THR A 7 -5.85 1.63 -7.31
N GLN A 8 -6.54 0.48 -7.34
CA GLN A 8 -7.42 0.09 -6.22
C GLN A 8 -6.64 -0.13 -4.93
N PHE A 9 -5.48 -0.79 -4.99
CA PHE A 9 -4.64 -0.98 -3.81
C PHE A 9 -4.23 0.34 -3.15
N VAL A 10 -3.79 1.33 -3.94
CA VAL A 10 -3.41 2.65 -3.42
C VAL A 10 -4.61 3.40 -2.84
N LEU A 11 -5.78 3.32 -3.49
CA LEU A 11 -7.01 3.93 -2.96
C LEU A 11 -7.45 3.31 -1.63
N ASP A 12 -7.41 1.98 -1.53
CA ASP A 12 -7.70 1.28 -0.28
C ASP A 12 -6.71 1.72 0.82
N ALA A 13 -5.42 1.85 0.49
CA ALA A 13 -4.40 2.26 1.46
C ALA A 13 -4.66 3.69 1.95
N ILE A 14 -5.05 4.60 1.05
CA ILE A 14 -5.47 5.95 1.39
C ILE A 14 -6.65 5.93 2.37
N GLU A 15 -7.68 5.11 2.13
CA GLU A 15 -8.83 5.01 3.04
C GLU A 15 -8.45 4.48 4.42
N ALA A 16 -7.55 3.49 4.48
CA ALA A 16 -7.06 2.96 5.75
C ALA A 16 -6.19 3.96 6.52
N LEU A 17 -5.37 4.76 5.82
CA LEU A 17 -4.58 5.85 6.39
C LEU A 17 -5.48 6.98 6.91
N ASP A 18 -6.52 7.34 6.16
CA ASP A 18 -7.50 8.35 6.57
C ASP A 18 -8.24 7.93 7.85
N ALA A 19 -8.57 6.63 7.97
CA ALA A 19 -9.21 6.07 9.17
C ALA A 19 -8.35 6.15 10.43
N VAL A 20 -7.02 6.26 10.31
CA VAL A 20 -6.09 6.44 11.44
C VAL A 20 -5.57 7.88 11.57
N ASP A 21 -6.20 8.83 10.89
CA ASP A 21 -5.84 10.25 10.88
C ASP A 21 -4.42 10.54 10.34
N ALA A 22 -3.90 9.68 9.45
CA ALA A 22 -2.62 9.83 8.78
C ALA A 22 -2.70 10.83 7.59
N GLN A 23 -3.19 12.04 7.86
CA GLN A 23 -3.55 13.04 6.84
C GLN A 23 -2.36 13.44 5.93
N GLU A 24 -1.13 13.41 6.44
CA GLU A 24 0.07 13.71 5.66
C GLU A 24 0.32 12.65 4.58
N ALA A 25 0.24 11.37 4.93
CA ALA A 25 0.38 10.26 3.99
C ALA A 25 -0.78 10.22 2.99
N VAL A 26 -2.01 10.47 3.46
CA VAL A 26 -3.20 10.59 2.59
C VAL A 26 -3.03 11.68 1.54
N ALA A 27 -2.60 12.88 1.96
CA ALA A 27 -2.40 13.99 1.04
C ALA A 27 -1.29 13.70 0.03
N PHE A 28 -0.19 13.09 0.47
CA PHE A 28 0.92 12.69 -0.39
C PHE A 28 0.47 11.68 -1.46
N LEU A 29 -0.16 10.58 -1.06
CA LEU A 29 -0.60 9.52 -1.98
C LEU A 29 -1.67 10.01 -2.97
N ARG A 30 -2.59 10.87 -2.52
CA ARG A 30 -3.57 11.51 -3.41
C ARG A 30 -2.89 12.41 -4.44
N MET A 31 -1.91 13.21 -4.01
CA MET A 31 -1.15 14.06 -4.94
C MET A 31 -0.42 13.22 -6.00
N MET A 32 0.25 12.15 -5.58
CA MET A 32 0.92 11.23 -6.51
C MET A 32 -0.06 10.60 -7.48
N LEU A 33 -1.21 10.13 -6.98
CA LEU A 33 -2.26 9.53 -7.81
C LEU A 33 -2.78 10.47 -8.90
N ASP A 34 -2.94 11.75 -8.57
CA ASP A 34 -3.43 12.78 -9.50
C ASP A 34 -2.34 13.24 -10.50
N CYS A 35 -1.06 13.28 -10.09
CA CYS A 35 0.03 13.80 -10.91
C CYS A 35 0.77 12.74 -11.73
N ASP A 36 1.20 11.65 -11.09
CA ASP A 36 2.11 10.65 -11.65
C ASP A 36 1.50 9.24 -11.74
N GLY A 37 0.41 8.98 -11.01
CA GLY A 37 -0.28 7.69 -10.96
C GLY A 37 -0.12 6.97 -9.61
N PRO A 38 -0.56 5.70 -9.52
CA PRO A 38 -0.63 5.00 -8.25
C PRO A 38 0.78 4.69 -7.69
N ASP A 39 1.10 5.30 -6.56
CA ASP A 39 2.34 5.09 -5.82
C ASP A 39 2.20 3.92 -4.82
N VAL A 40 2.62 2.72 -5.26
CA VAL A 40 2.55 1.49 -4.45
C VAL A 40 3.63 1.48 -3.37
N ASP A 41 4.82 1.96 -3.67
CA ASP A 41 5.95 2.05 -2.73
C ASP A 41 5.59 2.99 -1.57
N GLY A 42 5.12 4.20 -1.88
CA GLY A 42 4.64 5.15 -0.89
C GLY A 42 3.48 4.59 -0.06
N ALA A 43 2.56 3.84 -0.69
CA ALA A 43 1.45 3.21 0.02
C ALA A 43 1.95 2.16 1.02
N VAL A 44 2.85 1.27 0.60
CA VAL A 44 3.42 0.21 1.44
C VAL A 44 4.22 0.80 2.60
N THR A 45 5.09 1.77 2.32
CA THR A 45 5.85 2.49 3.35
C THR A 45 4.91 3.13 4.38
N SER A 46 3.87 3.82 3.92
CA SER A 46 2.88 4.43 4.82
C SER A 46 2.12 3.39 5.65
N LEU A 47 1.73 2.25 5.05
CA LEU A 47 1.05 1.19 5.80
C LEU A 47 1.93 0.65 6.95
N ILE A 48 3.24 0.54 6.72
CA ILE A 48 4.24 0.11 7.71
C ILE A 48 4.44 1.18 8.79
N ASP A 49 4.69 2.43 8.40
CA ASP A 49 4.98 3.53 9.32
C ASP A 49 3.84 3.80 10.31
N TYR A 50 2.60 3.70 9.84
CA TYR A 50 1.41 3.87 10.68
C TYR A 50 0.92 2.58 11.35
N ASP A 51 1.70 1.48 11.26
CA ASP A 51 1.40 0.17 11.85
C ASP A 51 0.01 -0.39 11.48
N ILE A 52 -0.47 -0.09 10.27
CA ILE A 52 -1.75 -0.57 9.73
C ILE A 52 -1.60 -1.81 8.84
N VAL A 53 -0.38 -2.35 8.74
CA VAL A 53 -0.09 -3.62 8.06
C VAL A 53 -0.88 -4.80 8.64
N SER A 54 -1.30 -5.69 7.74
CA SER A 54 -2.10 -6.89 8.03
C SER A 54 -1.84 -7.97 6.97
N PRO A 55 -2.22 -9.24 7.21
CA PRO A 55 -2.14 -10.29 6.21
C PRO A 55 -2.96 -9.97 4.94
N ASP A 56 -4.10 -9.29 5.10
CA ASP A 56 -4.96 -8.90 3.97
C ASP A 56 -4.23 -7.96 3.01
N TRP A 57 -3.42 -7.03 3.54
CA TRP A 57 -2.58 -6.14 2.71
C TRP A 57 -1.56 -6.91 1.88
N VAL A 58 -0.94 -7.94 2.47
CA VAL A 58 0.03 -8.81 1.78
C VAL A 58 -0.66 -9.59 0.66
N GLU A 59 -1.84 -10.14 0.90
CA GLU A 59 -2.60 -10.87 -0.13
C GLU A 59 -3.00 -9.97 -1.30
N ARG A 60 -3.47 -8.75 -1.00
CA ARG A 60 -3.83 -7.75 -2.03
C ARG A 60 -2.61 -7.35 -2.86
N LEU A 61 -1.49 -7.01 -2.22
CA LEU A 61 -0.27 -6.64 -2.93
C LEU A 61 0.29 -7.81 -3.75
N GLN A 62 0.18 -9.04 -3.26
CA GLN A 62 0.55 -10.23 -4.01
C GLN A 62 -0.31 -10.46 -5.27
N GLU A 63 -1.58 -10.07 -5.25
CA GLU A 63 -2.43 -10.07 -6.44
C GLU A 63 -2.01 -8.99 -7.43
N VAL A 64 -1.81 -7.75 -6.96
CA VAL A 64 -1.31 -6.63 -7.78
C VAL A 64 0.00 -7.01 -8.44
N ASN A 65 0.95 -7.56 -7.67
CA ASN A 65 2.27 -7.93 -8.16
C ASN A 65 2.21 -9.05 -9.22
N ARG A 66 1.27 -10.00 -9.10
CA ARG A 66 1.03 -11.01 -10.15
C ARG A 66 0.53 -10.37 -11.46
N ASN A 67 -0.35 -9.39 -11.38
CA ASN A 67 -0.84 -8.66 -12.56
C ASN A 67 0.25 -7.75 -13.16
N ALA A 68 1.11 -7.19 -12.32
CA ALA A 68 2.23 -6.35 -12.71
C ALA A 68 3.50 -7.14 -13.11
N SER A 69 3.39 -8.48 -13.24
CA SER A 69 4.51 -9.37 -13.64
C SER A 69 5.75 -9.30 -12.74
N GLY A 70 5.58 -9.13 -11.42
CA GLY A 70 6.70 -9.10 -10.46
C GLY A 70 7.28 -7.69 -10.22
N LEU A 71 6.63 -6.64 -10.72
CA LEU A 71 7.13 -5.26 -10.56
C LEU A 71 7.27 -4.84 -9.09
N TYR A 72 6.45 -5.41 -8.19
CA TYR A 72 6.37 -5.04 -6.79
C TYR A 72 6.89 -6.13 -5.83
N ASP A 73 7.89 -6.90 -6.27
CA ASP A 73 8.49 -7.97 -5.46
C ASP A 73 9.20 -7.42 -4.22
N GLU A 74 9.81 -6.24 -4.32
CA GLU A 74 10.52 -5.56 -3.22
C GLU A 74 9.52 -5.06 -2.17
N GLU A 75 8.49 -4.31 -2.59
CA GLU A 75 7.44 -3.79 -1.73
C GLU A 75 6.64 -4.91 -1.05
N LEU A 76 6.42 -6.03 -1.75
CA LEU A 76 5.79 -7.21 -1.16
C LEU A 76 6.66 -7.84 -0.07
N ALA A 77 7.98 -7.85 -0.24
CA ALA A 77 8.90 -8.33 0.79
C ALA A 77 8.89 -7.39 2.01
N GLU A 78 8.98 -6.07 1.79
CA GLU A 78 8.94 -5.06 2.85
C GLU A 78 7.64 -5.13 3.66
N LEU A 79 6.49 -5.24 2.98
CA LEU A 79 5.20 -5.35 3.65
C LEU A 79 5.10 -6.61 4.52
N ARG A 80 5.69 -7.74 4.07
CA ARG A 80 5.78 -8.98 4.86
C ARG A 80 6.70 -8.84 6.05
N GLU A 81 7.82 -8.14 5.90
CA GLU A 81 8.73 -7.84 7.00
C GLU A 81 8.08 -6.93 8.03
N GLY A 82 7.39 -5.87 7.60
CA GLY A 82 6.60 -4.99 8.49
C GLY A 82 5.56 -5.77 9.28
N LEU A 83 4.84 -6.69 8.63
CA LEU A 83 3.88 -7.57 9.30
C LEU A 83 4.55 -8.51 10.32
N ALA A 84 5.72 -9.06 10.00
CA ALA A 84 6.47 -9.92 10.89
C ALA A 84 7.00 -9.16 12.12
N LEU A 85 7.46 -7.91 11.93
CA LEU A 85 7.91 -7.04 13.01
C LEU A 85 6.75 -6.65 13.94
N LYS A 86 5.57 -6.37 13.40
CA LYS A 86 4.35 -6.10 14.18
C LYS A 86 3.97 -7.26 15.09
N LYS A 87 4.06 -8.50 14.61
CA LYS A 87 3.74 -9.71 15.39
C LYS A 87 4.68 -9.95 16.58
N ASN A 88 5.85 -9.33 16.58
CA ASN A 88 6.86 -9.47 17.62
C ASN A 88 6.87 -8.30 18.64
N ARG A 89 5.95 -7.33 18.53
CA ARG A 89 5.68 -6.31 19.56
C ARG A 89 4.59 -6.77 20.51
#